data_AF-A0A6A0CUM8-F1
#
_entry.id   AF-A0A6A0CUM8-F1
#
_cell.length_a   1.000
_cell.length_b   1.000
_cell.length_c   1.000
_cell.angle_alpha   90.00
_cell.angle_beta   90.00
_cell.angle_gamma   90.00
#
_symmetry.space_group_name_H-M   'P 1'
#
loop_
_entity.id
_entity.type
_entity.pdbx_description
1 polymer ?
#
loop_
_entity_poly.entity_id
_entity_poly.type
_entity_poly.pdbx_seq_one_letter_code
_entity_poly.pdbx_strand_id
1 'polypeptide(L)'
;MIGHWRERGYIIPWKMLRVTLGAMPPLLKMILRHPVYIAKSNLAARKNPIDYGELPYKIPEYKEGMKYCTANERYLRPTHLCNSHAKEIIALAHELGAYQMDDWDFAENVFTFVKKNIKLAFVGLDREVDTLRRGAGTCLHQLSLFAALCRAGGVPARYKLYSLALVEPLYQNLIAPSPILKGWYDALGTFMLHGTAEAKIDGEWLVADPTFTPEYEAAMGIPLARLGDDPLGMWNYPVEGTTMILEGLPYGVGRAWNLLVNFIAKGERYKVDRSMAEARLRGRAILEGKGSEIYDREQRERYKAKIPKITLEKHANLVFE
;
A
#
# COMPACT_ATOMS: atom_id res chain seq x y z
N MET A 1 -24.48 -19.44 -1.11
CA MET A 1 -23.90 -18.42 -2.02
C MET A 1 -23.35 -17.20 -1.25
N ILE A 2 -24.16 -16.49 -0.45
CA ILE A 2 -23.71 -15.28 0.29
C ILE A 2 -22.61 -15.56 1.32
N GLY A 3 -22.67 -16.67 2.06
CA GLY A 3 -21.63 -17.06 3.03
C GLY A 3 -20.24 -17.19 2.37
N HIS A 4 -20.18 -17.86 1.23
CA HIS A 4 -18.94 -18.03 0.45
C HIS A 4 -18.35 -16.70 -0.03
N TRP A 5 -19.20 -15.76 -0.46
CA TRP A 5 -18.78 -14.42 -0.88
C TRP A 5 -18.26 -13.61 0.30
N ARG A 6 -18.89 -13.73 1.47
CA ARG A 6 -18.45 -13.08 2.69
C ARG A 6 -17.10 -13.61 3.16
N GLU A 7 -16.89 -14.92 3.11
CA GLU A 7 -15.61 -15.55 3.45
C GLU A 7 -14.47 -15.04 2.57
N ARG A 8 -14.67 -15.01 1.25
CA ARG A 8 -13.68 -14.52 0.28
C ARG A 8 -13.45 -13.00 0.31
N GLY A 9 -14.18 -12.28 1.16
CA GLY A 9 -14.08 -10.83 1.31
C GLY A 9 -14.76 -10.02 0.19
N TYR A 10 -15.63 -10.65 -0.61
CA TYR A 10 -16.26 -10.02 -1.79
C TYR A 10 -17.38 -9.02 -1.45
N ILE A 11 -17.85 -9.03 -0.20
CA ILE A 11 -18.87 -8.11 0.31
C ILE A 11 -18.19 -7.08 1.20
N ILE A 12 -18.47 -5.79 0.97
CA ILE A 12 -17.88 -4.71 1.75
C ILE A 12 -18.22 -4.87 3.26
N PRO A 13 -17.21 -4.96 4.14
CA PRO A 13 -17.46 -5.02 5.58
C PRO A 13 -18.14 -3.74 6.07
N TRP A 14 -19.04 -3.86 7.06
CA TRP A 14 -19.73 -2.70 7.64
C TRP A 14 -18.76 -1.62 8.15
N LYS A 15 -17.66 -2.04 8.78
CA LYS A 15 -16.60 -1.12 9.23
C LYS A 15 -16.00 -0.33 8.07
N MET A 16 -15.63 -1.00 6.98
CA MET A 16 -15.10 -0.36 5.78
C MET A 16 -16.12 0.62 5.18
N LEU A 17 -17.37 0.19 5.03
CA LEU A 17 -18.43 1.03 4.48
C LEU A 17 -18.63 2.30 5.33
N ARG A 18 -18.68 2.17 6.66
CA ARG A 18 -18.83 3.31 7.58
C ARG A 18 -17.68 4.31 7.46
N VAL A 19 -16.44 3.82 7.39
CA VAL A 19 -15.25 4.65 7.19
C VAL A 19 -15.30 5.37 5.84
N THR A 20 -15.58 4.65 4.76
CA THR A 20 -15.68 5.25 3.41
C THR A 20 -16.78 6.30 3.35
N LEU A 21 -17.98 6.01 3.87
CA LEU A 21 -19.10 6.96 3.88
C LEU A 21 -18.81 8.21 4.71
N GLY A 22 -18.13 8.08 5.86
CA GLY A 22 -17.73 9.23 6.67
C GLY A 22 -16.71 10.13 5.96
N ALA A 23 -15.86 9.56 5.12
CA ALA A 23 -14.79 10.29 4.44
C ALA A 23 -15.22 10.98 3.13
N MET A 24 -16.36 10.61 2.56
CA MET A 24 -16.86 11.13 1.27
C MET A 24 -17.34 12.60 1.31
N PRO A 25 -18.16 13.04 2.29
CA PRO A 25 -18.71 14.41 2.28
C PRO A 25 -17.64 15.52 2.34
N PRO A 26 -16.60 15.44 3.19
CA PRO A 26 -15.54 16.47 3.19
C PRO A 26 -14.76 16.52 1.89
N LEU A 27 -14.47 15.37 1.28
CA LEU A 27 -13.79 15.30 -0.02
C LEU A 27 -14.63 15.96 -1.10
N LEU A 28 -15.93 15.63 -1.17
CA LEU A 28 -16.85 16.20 -2.13
C LEU A 28 -16.97 17.72 -1.95
N LYS A 29 -17.07 18.19 -0.69
CA LYS A 29 -17.08 19.62 -0.35
C LYS A 29 -15.82 20.34 -0.83
N MET A 30 -14.63 19.73 -0.67
CA MET A 30 -13.39 20.29 -1.18
C MET A 30 -13.37 20.35 -2.71
N ILE A 31 -13.82 19.30 -3.39
CA ILE A 31 -13.90 19.28 -4.86
C ILE A 31 -14.83 20.40 -5.38
N LEU A 32 -16.02 20.52 -4.78
CA LEU A 32 -17.03 21.51 -5.17
C LEU A 32 -16.61 22.96 -4.89
N ARG A 33 -15.77 23.19 -3.88
CA ARG A 33 -15.24 24.53 -3.56
C ARG A 33 -14.10 24.97 -4.47
N HIS A 34 -13.47 24.03 -5.18
CA HIS A 34 -12.25 24.31 -5.96
C HIS A 34 -12.33 23.83 -7.44
N PRO A 35 -13.41 24.10 -8.19
CA PRO A 35 -13.59 23.55 -9.54
C PRO A 35 -12.56 24.07 -10.55
N VAL A 36 -12.27 25.38 -10.54
CA VAL A 36 -11.27 26.00 -11.43
C VAL A 36 -9.87 25.48 -11.13
N TYR A 37 -9.54 25.30 -9.86
CA TYR A 37 -8.25 24.78 -9.43
C TYR A 37 -8.03 23.34 -9.94
N ILE A 38 -9.03 22.47 -9.76
CA ILE A 38 -8.99 21.09 -10.23
C ILE A 38 -8.88 21.05 -11.76
N ALA A 39 -9.65 21.86 -12.49
CA ALA A 39 -9.58 21.93 -13.94
C ALA A 39 -8.18 22.34 -14.44
N LYS A 40 -7.57 23.38 -13.84
CA LYS A 40 -6.19 23.80 -14.14
C LYS A 40 -5.17 22.71 -13.82
N SER A 41 -5.32 22.06 -12.67
CA SER A 41 -4.46 20.93 -12.24
C SER A 41 -4.52 19.77 -13.24
N ASN A 42 -5.73 19.38 -13.66
CA ASN A 42 -5.95 18.33 -14.65
C ASN A 42 -5.39 18.71 -16.03
N LEU A 43 -5.51 19.98 -16.44
CA LEU A 43 -4.92 20.46 -17.69
C LEU A 43 -3.38 20.38 -17.67
N ALA A 44 -2.76 20.79 -16.56
CA ALA A 44 -1.31 20.69 -16.38
C ALA A 44 -0.85 19.21 -16.42
N ALA A 45 -1.60 18.32 -15.78
CA ALA A 45 -1.35 16.88 -15.81
C ALA A 45 -1.47 16.24 -17.19
N ARG A 46 -2.34 16.77 -18.07
CA ARG A 46 -2.40 16.32 -19.47
C ARG A 46 -1.16 16.73 -20.26
N LYS A 47 -0.61 17.92 -20.01
CA LYS A 47 0.60 18.42 -20.68
C LYS A 47 1.87 17.71 -20.24
N ASN A 48 1.91 17.28 -18.98
CA ASN A 48 3.05 16.58 -18.41
C ASN A 48 2.54 15.37 -17.61
N PRO A 49 2.41 14.18 -18.24
CA PRO A 49 1.99 12.98 -17.55
C PRO A 49 3.04 12.50 -16.54
N ILE A 50 2.64 11.62 -15.62
CA ILE A 50 3.60 10.91 -14.76
C ILE A 50 4.23 9.79 -15.58
N ASP A 51 5.55 9.75 -15.57
CA ASP A 51 6.33 8.61 -15.98
C ASP A 51 6.84 7.89 -14.72
N TYR A 52 6.57 6.59 -14.63
CA TYR A 52 7.04 5.75 -13.52
C TYR A 52 8.45 5.18 -13.78
N GLY A 53 9.02 5.46 -14.96
CA GLY A 53 10.31 5.02 -15.43
C GLY A 53 10.30 3.56 -15.88
N GLU A 54 11.47 3.09 -16.29
CA GLU A 54 11.69 1.69 -16.62
C GLU A 54 11.60 0.79 -15.37
N LEU A 55 11.16 -0.46 -15.58
CA LEU A 55 11.09 -1.44 -14.50
C LEU A 55 12.51 -1.86 -14.09
N PRO A 56 12.83 -1.88 -12.78
CA PRO A 56 14.14 -2.33 -12.30
C PRO A 56 14.28 -3.87 -12.31
N TYR A 57 13.29 -4.58 -12.86
CA TYR A 57 13.22 -6.04 -12.92
C TYR A 57 12.59 -6.47 -14.25
N LYS A 58 12.77 -7.75 -14.57
CA LYS A 58 12.05 -8.43 -15.64
C LYS A 58 10.97 -9.30 -15.03
N ILE A 59 9.85 -9.45 -15.71
CA ILE A 59 8.83 -10.43 -15.31
C ILE A 59 9.24 -11.76 -15.92
N PRO A 60 9.53 -12.79 -15.11
CA PRO A 60 9.95 -14.09 -15.64
C PRO A 60 8.84 -14.74 -16.46
N GLU A 61 9.24 -15.52 -17.46
CA GLU A 61 8.33 -16.27 -18.30
C GLU A 61 7.79 -17.49 -17.55
N TYR A 62 6.46 -17.68 -17.61
CA TYR A 62 5.83 -18.89 -17.10
C TYR A 62 6.16 -20.09 -17.98
N LYS A 63 6.64 -21.17 -17.36
CA LYS A 63 6.87 -22.46 -18.03
C LYS A 63 5.79 -23.45 -17.61
N GLU A 64 5.31 -24.22 -18.57
CA GLU A 64 4.32 -25.26 -18.30
C GLU A 64 4.86 -26.26 -17.27
N GLY A 65 4.02 -26.62 -16.29
CA GLY A 65 4.42 -27.49 -15.18
C GLY A 65 5.09 -26.79 -13.98
N MET A 66 5.25 -25.46 -13.99
CA MET A 66 5.65 -24.73 -12.78
C MET A 66 4.66 -25.00 -11.65
N LYS A 67 5.15 -25.53 -10.52
CA LYS A 67 4.33 -25.85 -9.34
C LYS A 67 3.72 -24.57 -8.77
N TYR A 68 2.46 -24.61 -8.35
CA TYR A 68 1.84 -23.52 -7.60
C TYR A 68 0.77 -24.07 -6.67
N CYS A 69 0.37 -23.27 -5.68
CA CYS A 69 -0.64 -23.69 -4.73
C CYS A 69 -2.02 -23.72 -5.41
N THR A 70 -2.61 -24.91 -5.50
CA THR A 70 -3.97 -25.10 -6.04
C THR A 70 -5.03 -25.26 -4.95
N ALA A 71 -4.62 -25.12 -3.67
CA ALA A 71 -5.51 -25.29 -2.53
C ALA A 71 -6.63 -24.23 -2.55
N ASN A 72 -7.87 -24.68 -2.33
CA ASN A 72 -9.03 -23.79 -2.22
C ASN A 72 -9.30 -23.37 -0.75
N GLU A 73 -8.27 -23.43 0.08
CA GLU A 73 -8.32 -23.07 1.49
C GLU A 73 -8.26 -21.56 1.68
N ARG A 74 -8.85 -21.11 2.79
CA ARG A 74 -8.88 -19.69 3.15
C ARG A 74 -7.45 -19.17 3.28
N TYR A 75 -7.18 -18.02 2.67
CA TYR A 75 -5.87 -17.36 2.63
C TYR A 75 -4.80 -18.00 1.73
N LEU A 76 -5.10 -19.13 1.08
CA LEU A 76 -4.24 -19.74 0.05
C LEU A 76 -4.82 -19.53 -1.36
N ARG A 77 -6.14 -19.58 -1.48
CA ARG A 77 -6.83 -19.41 -2.77
C ARG A 77 -6.76 -17.98 -3.32
N PRO A 78 -6.92 -17.82 -4.64
CA PRO A 78 -7.03 -16.50 -5.26
C PRO A 78 -8.34 -15.80 -4.87
N THR A 79 -8.28 -14.47 -4.76
CA THR A 79 -9.43 -13.60 -4.49
C THR A 79 -9.48 -12.41 -5.46
N HIS A 80 -10.51 -11.58 -5.34
CA HIS A 80 -10.67 -10.39 -6.18
C HIS A 80 -9.50 -9.42 -5.93
N LEU A 81 -8.88 -8.96 -7.02
CA LEU A 81 -7.65 -8.15 -7.05
C LEU A 81 -6.43 -8.83 -6.41
N CYS A 82 -6.46 -10.15 -6.22
CA CYS A 82 -5.36 -10.93 -5.66
C CYS A 82 -5.36 -12.36 -6.23
N ASN A 83 -4.91 -12.51 -7.47
CA ASN A 83 -4.87 -13.80 -8.15
C ASN A 83 -3.48 -14.45 -8.12
N SER A 84 -3.29 -15.37 -7.18
CA SER A 84 -2.10 -16.22 -7.07
C SER A 84 -1.92 -17.21 -8.23
N HIS A 85 -2.97 -17.45 -9.04
CA HIS A 85 -2.89 -18.38 -10.18
C HIS A 85 -2.53 -17.69 -11.49
N ALA A 86 -2.25 -16.38 -11.49
CA ALA A 86 -1.79 -15.70 -12.69
C ALA A 86 -0.38 -16.19 -13.08
N LYS A 87 -0.14 -16.40 -14.38
CA LYS A 87 1.11 -16.96 -14.91
C LYS A 87 2.33 -16.15 -14.47
N GLU A 88 2.25 -14.82 -14.54
CA GLU A 88 3.30 -13.89 -14.13
C GLU A 88 3.59 -13.98 -12.62
N ILE A 89 2.55 -14.17 -11.81
CA ILE A 89 2.69 -14.32 -10.36
C ILE A 89 3.35 -15.66 -10.02
N ILE A 90 2.94 -16.74 -10.67
CA ILE A 90 3.55 -18.07 -10.49
C ILE A 90 5.02 -18.04 -10.89
N ALA A 91 5.34 -17.50 -12.07
CA ALA A 91 6.71 -17.42 -12.57
C ALA A 91 7.60 -16.60 -11.62
N LEU A 92 7.09 -15.46 -11.14
CA LEU A 92 7.83 -14.61 -10.21
C LEU A 92 7.97 -15.27 -8.84
N ALA A 93 6.96 -15.96 -8.33
CA ALA A 93 7.07 -16.71 -7.08
C ALA A 93 8.19 -17.76 -7.16
N HIS A 94 8.32 -18.48 -8.29
CA HIS A 94 9.44 -19.41 -8.52
C HIS A 94 10.80 -18.71 -8.53
N GLU A 95 10.92 -17.58 -9.23
CA GLU A 95 12.15 -16.79 -9.25
C GLU A 95 12.56 -16.30 -7.85
N LEU A 96 11.57 -16.06 -6.99
CA LEU A 96 11.76 -15.65 -5.60
C LEU A 96 11.97 -16.80 -4.61
N GLY A 97 11.97 -18.06 -5.08
CA GLY A 97 12.31 -19.24 -4.28
C GLY A 97 11.14 -20.12 -3.84
N ALA A 98 9.92 -19.89 -4.36
CA ALA A 98 8.78 -20.77 -4.06
C ALA A 98 9.11 -22.24 -4.35
N TYR A 99 8.83 -23.12 -3.39
CA TYR A 99 9.11 -24.56 -3.46
C TYR A 99 10.59 -24.96 -3.55
N GLN A 100 11.51 -24.02 -3.35
CA GLN A 100 12.96 -24.26 -3.34
C GLN A 100 13.60 -23.87 -2.00
N MET A 101 12.93 -23.01 -1.24
CA MET A 101 13.35 -22.51 0.07
C MET A 101 12.25 -22.76 1.11
N ASP A 102 12.55 -22.54 2.39
CA ASP A 102 11.53 -22.53 3.44
C ASP A 102 10.62 -21.29 3.34
N ASP A 103 9.50 -21.34 4.07
CA ASP A 103 8.46 -20.31 4.02
C ASP A 103 8.96 -18.93 4.47
N TRP A 104 9.92 -18.87 5.42
CA TRP A 104 10.49 -17.62 5.91
C TRP A 104 11.32 -16.95 4.84
N ASP A 105 12.33 -17.66 4.31
CA ASP A 105 13.22 -17.11 3.28
C ASP A 105 12.46 -16.71 2.01
N PHE A 106 11.47 -17.53 1.61
CA PHE A 106 10.60 -17.19 0.48
C PHE A 106 9.78 -15.92 0.75
N ALA A 107 9.14 -15.81 1.93
CA ALA A 107 8.35 -14.63 2.27
C ALA A 107 9.20 -13.36 2.38
N GLU A 108 10.42 -13.46 2.90
CA GLU A 108 11.39 -12.36 2.97
C GLU A 108 11.81 -11.91 1.55
N ASN A 109 12.07 -12.84 0.63
CA ASN A 109 12.35 -12.52 -0.76
C ASN A 109 11.16 -11.81 -1.43
N VAL A 110 9.92 -12.28 -1.19
CA VAL A 110 8.71 -11.63 -1.69
C VAL A 110 8.54 -10.24 -1.11
N PHE A 111 8.70 -10.06 0.20
CA PHE A 111 8.65 -8.77 0.89
C PHE A 111 9.67 -7.80 0.29
N THR A 112 10.93 -8.23 0.24
CA THR A 112 12.05 -7.45 -0.28
C THR A 112 11.83 -7.08 -1.75
N PHE A 113 11.34 -8.00 -2.57
CA PHE A 113 11.02 -7.73 -3.97
C PHE A 113 9.97 -6.62 -4.09
N VAL A 114 8.81 -6.77 -3.43
CA VAL A 114 7.71 -5.80 -3.55
C VAL A 114 8.17 -4.44 -3.04
N LYS A 115 8.85 -4.41 -1.89
CA LYS A 115 9.36 -3.19 -1.24
C LYS A 115 10.35 -2.42 -2.11
N LYS A 116 11.31 -3.11 -2.73
CA LYS A 116 12.37 -2.47 -3.52
C LYS A 116 11.91 -2.09 -4.93
N ASN A 117 10.99 -2.85 -5.52
CA ASN A 117 10.70 -2.75 -6.94
C ASN A 117 9.36 -2.10 -7.29
N ILE A 118 8.41 -2.04 -6.35
CA ILE A 118 7.10 -1.43 -6.59
C ILE A 118 7.03 -0.09 -5.87
N LYS A 119 6.89 1.00 -6.64
CA LYS A 119 6.83 2.36 -6.10
C LYS A 119 5.40 2.71 -5.68
N LEU A 120 5.22 3.20 -4.45
CA LEU A 120 3.95 3.82 -4.05
C LEU A 120 3.55 4.96 -5.01
N ALA A 121 2.34 4.86 -5.57
CA ALA A 121 1.70 5.83 -6.45
C ALA A 121 0.17 5.74 -6.34
N PHE A 122 -0.55 6.86 -6.44
CA PHE A 122 -2.01 6.91 -6.22
C PHE A 122 -2.85 6.56 -7.45
N VAL A 123 -2.47 5.52 -8.18
CA VAL A 123 -3.16 5.03 -9.39
C VAL A 123 -4.53 4.40 -9.07
N GLY A 124 -5.39 4.28 -10.09
CA GLY A 124 -6.65 3.53 -9.96
C GLY A 124 -6.40 2.08 -9.56
N LEU A 125 -7.29 1.51 -8.75
CA LEU A 125 -7.26 0.10 -8.33
C LEU A 125 -7.51 -0.82 -9.52
N ASP A 126 -6.56 -1.72 -9.74
CA ASP A 126 -6.55 -2.80 -10.72
C ASP A 126 -5.85 -4.04 -10.14
N ARG A 127 -5.46 -5.01 -10.99
CA ARG A 127 -5.01 -6.32 -10.53
C ARG A 127 -3.52 -6.34 -10.17
N GLU A 128 -3.13 -7.34 -9.39
CA GLU A 128 -1.73 -7.62 -9.03
C GLU A 128 -0.78 -7.69 -10.24
N VAL A 129 -1.21 -8.28 -11.36
CA VAL A 129 -0.41 -8.37 -12.59
C VAL A 129 -0.20 -6.99 -13.23
N ASP A 130 -1.22 -6.14 -13.22
CA ASP A 130 -1.13 -4.78 -13.76
C ASP A 130 -0.21 -3.90 -12.91
N THR A 131 -0.10 -4.19 -11.62
CA THR A 131 0.86 -3.56 -10.70
C THR A 131 2.28 -3.99 -11.04
N LEU A 132 2.51 -5.29 -11.24
CA LEU A 132 3.80 -5.84 -11.62
C LEU A 132 4.28 -5.30 -12.99
N ARG A 133 3.38 -5.14 -13.97
CA ARG A 133 3.76 -4.56 -15.26
C ARG A 133 4.06 -3.07 -15.20
N ARG A 134 3.54 -2.36 -14.20
CA ARG A 134 3.70 -0.91 -14.02
C ARG A 134 4.86 -0.54 -13.11
N GLY A 135 5.26 -1.43 -12.21
CA GLY A 135 6.27 -1.13 -11.18
C GLY A 135 5.83 -0.07 -10.17
N ALA A 136 4.53 0.23 -10.12
CA ALA A 136 3.98 1.22 -9.21
C ALA A 136 2.50 0.95 -8.89
N GLY A 137 2.07 1.31 -7.68
CA GLY A 137 0.72 1.06 -7.22
C GLY A 137 0.44 1.73 -5.87
N THR A 138 -0.82 1.74 -5.45
CA THR A 138 -1.19 2.14 -4.07
C THR A 138 -0.71 1.09 -3.07
N CYS A 139 -0.80 1.38 -1.76
CA CYS A 139 -0.57 0.37 -0.72
C CYS A 139 -1.36 -0.92 -1.00
N LEU A 140 -2.67 -0.84 -1.26
CA LEU A 140 -3.49 -2.02 -1.59
C LEU A 140 -2.95 -2.87 -2.76
N HIS A 141 -2.35 -2.26 -3.78
CA HIS A 141 -1.75 -3.01 -4.89
C HIS A 141 -0.51 -3.78 -4.44
N GLN A 142 0.36 -3.15 -3.65
CA GLN A 142 1.56 -3.78 -3.10
C GLN A 142 1.20 -4.91 -2.12
N LEU A 143 0.20 -4.70 -1.25
CA LEU A 143 -0.32 -5.75 -0.37
C LEU A 143 -0.90 -6.93 -1.18
N SER A 144 -1.62 -6.62 -2.26
CA SER A 144 -2.22 -7.65 -3.11
C SER A 144 -1.18 -8.43 -3.89
N LEU A 145 -0.13 -7.78 -4.38
CA LEU A 145 0.99 -8.43 -5.05
C LEU A 145 1.76 -9.32 -4.08
N PHE A 146 2.09 -8.81 -2.88
CA PHE A 146 2.72 -9.60 -1.82
C PHE A 146 1.88 -10.85 -1.49
N ALA A 147 0.60 -10.66 -1.19
CA ALA A 147 -0.29 -11.76 -0.85
C ALA A 147 -0.44 -12.77 -2.00
N ALA A 148 -0.54 -12.31 -3.25
CA ALA A 148 -0.65 -13.19 -4.41
C ALA A 148 0.61 -14.03 -4.62
N LEU A 149 1.80 -13.45 -4.43
CA LEU A 149 3.09 -14.15 -4.52
C LEU A 149 3.24 -15.19 -3.41
N CYS A 150 3.01 -14.82 -2.15
CA CYS A 150 3.05 -15.74 -1.01
C CYS A 150 2.10 -16.93 -1.23
N ARG A 151 0.86 -16.64 -1.62
CA ARG A 151 -0.15 -17.67 -1.91
C ARG A 151 0.25 -18.59 -3.05
N ALA A 152 0.87 -18.06 -4.10
CA ALA A 152 1.34 -18.87 -5.22
C ALA A 152 2.39 -19.90 -4.77
N GLY A 153 3.25 -19.54 -3.80
CA GLY A 153 4.23 -20.43 -3.19
C GLY A 153 3.67 -21.35 -2.08
N GLY A 154 2.40 -21.21 -1.71
CA GLY A 154 1.77 -22.04 -0.66
C GLY A 154 1.82 -21.44 0.75
N VAL A 155 2.24 -20.18 0.90
CA VAL A 155 2.24 -19.46 2.18
C VAL A 155 0.90 -18.73 2.34
N PRO A 156 0.09 -19.01 3.39
CA PRO A 156 -1.17 -18.31 3.61
C PRO A 156 -0.94 -16.83 3.84
N ALA A 157 -1.64 -15.97 3.09
CA ALA A 157 -1.51 -14.52 3.21
C ALA A 157 -2.86 -13.80 3.26
N ARG A 158 -2.98 -12.72 4.02
CA ARG A 158 -4.22 -11.96 4.23
C ARG A 158 -3.97 -10.46 4.35
N TYR A 159 -5.03 -9.66 4.34
CA TYR A 159 -4.99 -8.22 4.54
C TYR A 159 -5.39 -7.85 5.96
N LYS A 160 -4.69 -6.90 6.57
CA LYS A 160 -5.09 -6.19 7.79
C LYS A 160 -5.23 -4.71 7.43
N LEU A 161 -6.47 -4.26 7.23
CA LEU A 161 -6.78 -2.88 6.85
C LEU A 161 -7.29 -2.08 8.05
N TYR A 162 -7.01 -0.78 8.07
CA TYR A 162 -7.42 0.14 9.12
C TYR A 162 -7.39 1.59 8.63
N SER A 163 -8.11 2.49 9.31
CA SER A 163 -7.92 3.92 9.10
C SER A 163 -6.68 4.37 9.86
N LEU A 164 -5.93 5.30 9.29
CA LEU A 164 -4.59 5.61 9.75
C LEU A 164 -4.48 7.11 10.11
N ALA A 165 -3.82 7.39 11.23
CA ALA A 165 -3.27 8.69 11.57
C ALA A 165 -1.86 8.79 11.01
N LEU A 166 -1.62 9.72 10.07
CA LEU A 166 -0.29 9.89 9.46
C LEU A 166 0.66 10.57 10.45
N VAL A 167 1.91 10.12 10.52
CA VAL A 167 2.99 10.89 11.17
C VAL A 167 3.37 12.11 10.33
N GLU A 168 4.06 13.08 10.94
CA GLU A 168 4.41 14.37 10.30
C GLU A 168 5.12 14.20 8.93
N PRO A 169 6.17 13.36 8.78
CA PRO A 169 6.81 13.17 7.47
C PRO A 169 5.87 12.67 6.37
N LEU A 170 4.94 11.78 6.72
CA LEU A 170 3.95 11.25 5.79
C LEU A 170 2.90 12.31 5.41
N TYR A 171 2.48 13.15 6.35
CA TYR A 171 1.60 14.28 6.07
C TYR A 171 2.25 15.24 5.06
N GLN A 172 3.52 15.59 5.25
CA GLN A 172 4.24 16.52 4.38
C GLN A 172 4.39 16.00 2.94
N ASN A 173 4.58 14.70 2.75
CA ASN A 173 4.77 14.13 1.40
C ASN A 173 3.46 13.69 0.72
N LEU A 174 2.44 13.26 1.46
CA LEU A 174 1.20 12.72 0.90
C LEU A 174 0.04 13.71 0.88
N ILE A 175 -0.03 14.60 1.87
CA ILE A 175 -1.19 15.46 2.11
C ILE A 175 -0.90 16.91 1.74
N ALA A 176 0.18 17.47 2.27
CA ALA A 176 0.54 18.88 2.05
C ALA A 176 0.68 19.30 0.56
N PRO A 177 1.14 18.44 -0.38
CA PRO A 177 1.29 18.83 -1.79
C PRO A 177 -0.03 19.07 -2.54
N SER A 178 -1.16 18.60 -2.02
CA SER A 178 -2.48 18.80 -2.62
C SER A 178 -3.40 19.58 -1.67
N PRO A 179 -3.83 20.80 -2.01
CA PRO A 179 -4.83 21.54 -1.25
C PRO A 179 -6.15 20.77 -1.08
N ILE A 180 -6.50 19.92 -2.05
CA ILE A 180 -7.70 19.06 -1.96
C ILE A 180 -7.49 17.99 -0.88
N LEU A 181 -6.37 17.25 -0.91
CA LEU A 181 -6.08 16.24 0.11
C LEU A 181 -5.84 16.87 1.47
N LYS A 182 -5.19 18.03 1.53
CA LYS A 182 -5.01 18.81 2.76
C LYS A 182 -6.35 19.19 3.36
N GLY A 183 -7.25 19.81 2.62
CA GLY A 183 -8.57 20.18 3.15
C GLY A 183 -9.42 18.96 3.54
N TRP A 184 -9.25 17.84 2.84
CA TRP A 184 -9.91 16.59 3.17
C TRP A 184 -9.36 15.96 4.46
N TYR A 185 -8.03 15.82 4.56
CA TYR A 185 -7.36 15.28 5.74
C TYR A 185 -7.55 16.20 6.94
N ASP A 186 -7.41 17.51 6.78
CA ASP A 186 -7.64 18.49 7.83
C ASP A 186 -9.10 18.44 8.32
N ALA A 187 -10.06 18.01 7.50
CA ALA A 187 -11.45 17.79 7.92
C ALA A 187 -11.65 16.49 8.71
N LEU A 188 -10.95 15.42 8.34
CA LEU A 188 -11.16 14.07 8.89
C LEU A 188 -10.15 13.66 9.96
N GLY A 189 -8.96 14.25 10.01
CA GLY A 189 -7.85 13.86 10.88
C GLY A 189 -7.16 12.54 10.51
N THR A 190 -7.60 11.84 9.46
CA THR A 190 -7.14 10.48 9.12
C THR A 190 -7.12 10.24 7.61
N PHE A 191 -6.25 9.32 7.16
CA PHE A 191 -6.34 8.75 5.81
C PHE A 191 -7.33 7.58 5.79
N MET A 192 -8.12 7.49 4.71
CA MET A 192 -9.33 6.65 4.65
C MET A 192 -9.04 5.18 4.93
N LEU A 193 -7.99 4.63 4.31
CA LEU A 193 -7.68 3.21 4.39
C LEU A 193 -6.18 3.00 4.11
N HIS A 194 -5.47 2.49 5.11
CA HIS A 194 -4.18 1.81 4.94
C HIS A 194 -4.37 0.33 5.16
N GLY A 195 -3.32 -0.44 4.91
CA GLY A 195 -3.22 -1.71 5.57
C GLY A 195 -1.82 -2.27 5.50
N THR A 196 -1.68 -3.42 6.14
CA THR A 196 -0.58 -4.34 5.97
C THR A 196 -1.10 -5.62 5.34
N ALA A 197 -0.19 -6.38 4.73
CA ALA A 197 -0.40 -7.79 4.50
C ALA A 197 0.07 -8.54 5.74
N GLU A 198 -0.39 -9.77 5.89
CA GLU A 198 0.16 -10.71 6.87
C GLU A 198 0.39 -12.05 6.17
N ALA A 199 1.53 -12.67 6.41
CA ALA A 199 1.87 -14.02 5.95
C ALA A 199 1.92 -14.96 7.15
N LYS A 200 1.44 -16.19 6.99
CA LYS A 200 1.47 -17.20 8.05
C LYS A 200 2.72 -18.08 7.91
N ILE A 201 3.68 -17.94 8.84
CA ILE A 201 4.95 -18.66 8.84
C ILE A 201 5.11 -19.31 10.22
N ASP A 202 5.51 -20.58 10.28
CA ASP A 202 5.65 -21.36 11.52
C ASP A 202 4.44 -21.31 12.47
N GLY A 203 3.24 -21.16 11.89
CA GLY A 203 1.99 -21.08 12.65
C GLY A 203 1.57 -19.67 13.06
N GLU A 204 2.44 -18.67 12.95
CA GLU A 204 2.21 -17.28 13.37
C GLU A 204 1.93 -16.36 12.19
N TRP A 205 1.14 -15.30 12.42
CA TRP A 205 0.86 -14.27 11.39
C TRP A 205 1.86 -13.13 11.53
N LEU A 206 2.80 -13.06 10.59
CA LEU A 206 3.80 -12.02 10.52
C LEU A 206 3.31 -10.86 9.67
N VAL A 207 3.55 -9.64 10.15
CA VAL A 207 3.18 -8.42 9.46
C VAL A 207 4.13 -8.15 8.29
N ALA A 208 3.57 -7.73 7.16
CA ALA A 208 4.30 -7.31 5.99
C ALA A 208 3.73 -6.00 5.46
N ASP A 209 4.46 -4.89 5.63
CA ASP A 209 4.14 -3.61 4.99
C ASP A 209 5.24 -3.21 3.99
N PRO A 210 5.20 -3.72 2.74
CA PRO A 210 6.17 -3.38 1.71
C PRO A 210 5.85 -2.03 1.02
N THR A 211 4.99 -1.18 1.60
CA THR A 211 4.44 0.00 0.92
C THR A 211 5.52 1.01 0.52
N PHE A 212 6.48 1.28 1.42
CA PHE A 212 7.49 2.30 1.21
C PHE A 212 8.82 1.69 0.79
N THR A 213 9.37 2.20 -0.32
CA THR A 213 10.71 1.82 -0.78
C THR A 213 11.75 2.33 0.22
N PRO A 214 12.93 1.69 0.33
CA PRO A 214 13.96 2.12 1.28
C PRO A 214 14.34 3.59 1.11
N GLU A 215 14.38 4.09 -0.11
CA GLU A 215 14.68 5.50 -0.38
C GLU A 215 13.55 6.42 0.11
N TYR A 216 12.29 6.00 -0.01
CA TYR A 216 11.20 6.82 0.50
C TYR A 216 11.21 6.87 2.03
N GLU A 217 11.52 5.74 2.69
CA GLU A 217 11.70 5.66 4.15
C GLU A 217 12.88 6.52 4.61
N ALA A 218 14.00 6.44 3.90
CA ALA A 218 15.17 7.28 4.15
C ALA A 218 14.85 8.77 4.05
N ALA A 219 14.07 9.16 3.05
CA ALA A 219 13.64 10.55 2.88
C ALA A 219 12.70 11.04 4.00
N MET A 220 11.97 10.12 4.63
CA MET A 220 11.13 10.41 5.78
C MET A 220 11.90 10.39 7.11
N GLY A 221 13.16 9.93 7.11
CA GLY A 221 13.95 9.80 8.32
C GLY A 221 13.44 8.71 9.26
N ILE A 222 12.78 7.67 8.71
CA ILE A 222 12.27 6.54 9.48
C ILE A 222 13.15 5.30 9.27
N PRO A 223 13.09 4.29 10.16
CA PRO A 223 13.75 3.00 9.94
C PRO A 223 13.27 2.32 8.65
N LEU A 224 14.11 1.46 8.09
CA LEU A 224 13.78 0.67 6.90
C LEU A 224 12.97 -0.55 7.32
N ALA A 225 11.71 -0.65 6.88
CA ALA A 225 10.84 -1.75 7.26
C ALA A 225 11.38 -3.11 6.83
N ARG A 226 11.24 -4.11 7.70
CA ARG A 226 11.55 -5.52 7.48
C ARG A 226 10.29 -6.36 7.60
N LEU A 227 10.31 -7.59 7.08
CA LEU A 227 9.23 -8.54 7.35
C LEU A 227 9.15 -8.78 8.86
N GLY A 228 7.92 -8.78 9.38
CA GLY A 228 7.65 -8.91 10.81
C GLY A 228 7.72 -7.61 11.60
N ASP A 229 8.23 -6.50 11.05
CA ASP A 229 8.11 -5.19 11.71
C ASP A 229 6.62 -4.79 11.80
N ASP A 230 6.18 -4.40 12.99
CA ASP A 230 4.88 -3.76 13.14
C ASP A 230 4.99 -2.27 12.73
N PRO A 231 4.23 -1.79 11.72
CA PRO A 231 4.25 -0.38 11.35
C PRO A 231 3.72 0.55 12.46
N LEU A 232 3.04 0.00 13.47
CA LEU A 232 2.53 0.76 14.60
C LEU A 232 3.69 1.38 15.39
N GLY A 233 3.65 2.71 15.56
CA GLY A 233 4.72 3.44 16.23
C GLY A 233 5.99 3.67 15.40
N MET A 234 6.11 3.07 14.20
CA MET A 234 7.15 3.41 13.23
C MET A 234 6.68 4.51 12.26
N TRP A 235 5.52 4.39 11.64
CA TRP A 235 5.02 5.45 10.73
C TRP A 235 3.50 5.60 10.68
N ASN A 236 2.75 4.77 11.38
CA ASN A 236 1.31 4.97 11.49
C ASN A 236 0.79 4.57 12.87
N TYR A 237 -0.42 5.05 13.15
CA TYR A 237 -1.23 4.64 14.29
C TYR A 237 -2.62 4.29 13.78
N PRO A 238 -3.15 3.10 14.09
CA PRO A 238 -4.46 2.71 13.63
C PRO A 238 -5.50 3.42 14.50
N VAL A 239 -6.59 3.85 13.88
CA VAL A 239 -7.73 4.37 14.65
C VAL A 239 -8.46 3.20 15.27
N GLU A 240 -8.74 3.29 16.57
CA GLU A 240 -9.40 2.23 17.32
C GLU A 240 -10.73 1.82 16.66
N GLY A 241 -11.00 0.51 16.66
CA GLY A 241 -12.23 -0.05 16.10
C GLY A 241 -12.29 -0.14 14.57
N THR A 242 -11.34 0.46 13.84
CA THR A 242 -11.33 0.46 12.36
C THR A 242 -10.64 -0.76 11.75
N THR A 243 -9.85 -1.50 12.54
CA THR A 243 -9.12 -2.68 12.06
C THR A 243 -10.05 -3.78 11.55
N MET A 244 -9.69 -4.33 10.40
CA MET A 244 -10.38 -5.42 9.72
C MET A 244 -9.40 -6.40 9.07
N ILE A 245 -9.67 -7.69 9.24
CA ILE A 245 -8.92 -8.78 8.60
C ILE A 245 -9.72 -9.29 7.41
N LEU A 246 -9.13 -9.29 6.22
CA LEU A 246 -9.78 -9.68 4.98
C LEU A 246 -8.97 -10.74 4.23
N GLU A 247 -9.67 -11.68 3.59
CA GLU A 247 -9.05 -12.63 2.65
C GLU A 247 -8.85 -12.01 1.26
N GLY A 248 -9.79 -11.16 0.84
CA GLY A 248 -9.78 -10.48 -0.45
C GLY A 248 -10.48 -9.14 -0.34
N LEU A 249 -10.32 -8.32 -1.36
CA LEU A 249 -10.96 -7.01 -1.41
C LEU A 249 -12.38 -7.13 -1.96
N PRO A 250 -13.34 -6.30 -1.48
CA PRO A 250 -14.74 -6.43 -1.87
C PRO A 250 -14.98 -6.02 -3.32
N TYR A 251 -15.99 -6.60 -3.97
CA TYR A 251 -16.37 -6.14 -5.30
C TYR A 251 -16.86 -4.69 -5.25
N GLY A 252 -16.45 -3.93 -6.27
CA GLY A 252 -16.77 -2.50 -6.34
C GLY A 252 -15.87 -1.62 -5.47
N VAL A 253 -14.97 -2.21 -4.66
CA VAL A 253 -13.85 -1.49 -4.07
C VAL A 253 -13.11 -0.75 -5.18
N GLY A 254 -12.72 0.48 -4.89
CA GLY A 254 -11.99 1.28 -5.87
C GLY A 254 -12.85 1.95 -6.94
N ARG A 255 -14.16 1.69 -7.11
CA ARG A 255 -14.95 2.40 -8.15
C ARG A 255 -14.93 3.92 -7.96
N ALA A 256 -15.23 4.39 -6.75
CA ALA A 256 -15.18 5.80 -6.41
C ALA A 256 -13.76 6.36 -6.48
N TRP A 257 -12.77 5.58 -6.03
CA TRP A 257 -11.36 5.92 -6.13
C TRP A 257 -10.90 6.09 -7.58
N ASN A 258 -11.19 5.12 -8.45
CA ASN A 258 -10.84 5.12 -9.87
C ASN A 258 -11.49 6.30 -10.58
N LEU A 259 -12.76 6.60 -10.29
CA LEU A 259 -13.42 7.81 -10.78
C LEU A 259 -12.66 9.08 -10.35
N LEU A 260 -12.30 9.15 -9.07
CA LEU A 260 -11.56 10.27 -8.51
C LEU A 260 -10.19 10.44 -9.16
N VAL A 261 -9.35 9.39 -9.15
CA VAL A 261 -7.93 9.51 -9.51
C VAL A 261 -7.65 9.47 -11.02
N ASN A 262 -8.55 8.88 -11.80
CA ASN A 262 -8.40 8.83 -13.25
C ASN A 262 -9.08 10.02 -13.94
N PHE A 263 -10.17 10.56 -13.38
CA PHE A 263 -11.00 11.55 -14.07
C PHE A 263 -11.17 12.87 -13.32
N ILE A 264 -11.54 12.86 -12.03
CA ILE A 264 -11.92 14.08 -11.31
C ILE A 264 -10.68 14.86 -10.85
N ALA A 265 -9.75 14.21 -10.15
CA ALA A 265 -8.62 14.82 -9.46
C ALA A 265 -7.27 14.29 -9.96
N LYS A 266 -7.18 13.94 -11.25
CA LYS A 266 -5.96 13.39 -11.88
C LYS A 266 -4.73 14.27 -11.67
N GLY A 267 -4.90 15.59 -11.76
CA GLY A 267 -3.81 16.54 -11.54
C GLY A 267 -3.34 16.62 -10.09
N GLU A 268 -4.26 16.50 -9.13
CA GLU A 268 -3.90 16.44 -7.71
C GLU A 268 -3.12 15.17 -7.40
N ARG A 269 -3.57 14.03 -7.94
CA ARG A 269 -2.79 12.79 -7.86
C ARG A 269 -1.36 12.99 -8.37
N TYR A 270 -1.18 13.58 -9.56
CA TYR A 270 0.14 13.73 -10.15
C TYR A 270 1.08 14.60 -9.31
N LYS A 271 0.57 15.61 -8.61
CA LYS A 271 1.38 16.41 -7.67
C LYS A 271 1.89 15.55 -6.52
N VAL A 272 1.04 14.69 -5.96
CA VAL A 272 1.41 13.78 -4.87
C VAL A 272 2.40 12.73 -5.37
N ASP A 273 2.15 12.11 -6.52
CA ASP A 273 3.05 11.14 -7.14
C ASP A 273 4.45 11.75 -7.41
N ARG A 274 4.51 13.02 -7.87
CA ARG A 274 5.79 13.75 -8.04
C ARG A 274 6.49 14.03 -6.72
N SER A 275 5.77 14.50 -5.71
CA SER A 275 6.34 14.75 -4.39
C SER A 275 6.98 13.48 -3.81
N MET A 276 6.33 12.33 -3.98
CA MET A 276 6.91 11.03 -3.59
C MET A 276 8.14 10.65 -4.42
N ALA A 277 8.16 10.94 -5.73
CA ALA A 277 9.32 10.70 -6.58
C ALA A 277 10.53 11.56 -6.15
N GLU A 278 10.31 12.85 -5.89
CA GLU A 278 11.33 13.77 -5.38
C GLU A 278 11.85 13.33 -4.01
N ALA A 279 10.97 12.85 -3.12
CA ALA A 279 11.37 12.28 -1.84
C ALA A 279 12.30 11.08 -2.03
N ARG A 280 11.97 10.13 -2.92
CA ARG A 280 12.86 8.99 -3.21
C ARG A 280 14.23 9.41 -3.72
N LEU A 281 14.33 10.47 -4.53
CA LEU A 281 15.64 10.98 -4.97
C LEU A 281 16.47 11.49 -3.77
N ARG A 282 15.85 12.21 -2.84
CA ARG A 282 16.54 12.68 -1.61
C ARG A 282 16.98 11.52 -0.73
N GLY A 283 16.11 10.54 -0.51
CA GLY A 283 16.45 9.39 0.32
C GLY A 283 17.48 8.46 -0.32
N ARG A 284 17.51 8.35 -1.65
CA ARG A 284 18.57 7.66 -2.37
C ARG A 284 19.95 8.26 -2.05
N ALA A 285 20.07 9.58 -2.15
CA ALA A 285 21.31 10.27 -1.81
C ALA A 285 21.74 10.04 -0.34
N ILE A 286 20.78 9.96 0.59
CA ILE A 286 21.05 9.63 2.00
C ILE A 286 21.62 8.21 2.12
N LEU A 287 21.00 7.23 1.46
CA LEU A 287 21.42 5.83 1.53
C LEU A 287 22.75 5.59 0.82
N GLU A 288 23.00 6.24 -0.32
CA GLU A 288 24.27 6.17 -1.05
C GLU A 288 25.43 6.78 -0.24
N GLY A 289 25.19 7.86 0.50
CA GLY A 289 26.22 8.51 1.32
C GLY A 289 26.56 7.76 2.61
N LYS A 290 25.60 7.04 3.21
CA LYS A 290 25.75 6.44 4.55
C LYS A 290 25.79 4.90 4.56
N GLY A 291 25.20 4.27 3.54
CA GLY A 291 24.91 2.83 3.53
C GLY A 291 23.61 2.50 4.26
N SER A 292 22.80 1.61 3.68
CA SER A 292 21.47 1.27 4.19
C SER A 292 21.49 0.65 5.59
N GLU A 293 22.47 -0.20 5.89
CA GLU A 293 22.58 -0.87 7.19
C GLU A 293 22.90 0.11 8.32
N ILE A 294 23.85 1.04 8.07
CA ILE A 294 24.25 2.06 9.05
C ILE A 294 23.09 3.04 9.26
N TYR A 295 22.43 3.46 8.17
CA TYR A 295 21.24 4.30 8.25
C TYR A 295 20.14 3.64 9.11
N ASP A 296 19.77 2.39 8.80
CA ASP A 296 18.67 1.71 9.49
C ASP A 296 18.97 1.50 10.98
N ARG A 297 20.19 1.07 11.32
CA ARG A 297 20.61 0.90 12.73
C ARG A 297 20.45 2.20 13.52
N GLU A 298 20.96 3.31 13.00
CA GLU A 298 20.87 4.61 13.69
C GLU A 298 19.43 5.12 13.82
N GLN A 299 18.58 4.90 12.80
CA GLN A 299 17.18 5.31 12.91
C GLN A 299 16.43 4.47 13.93
N ARG A 300 16.66 3.15 14.00
CA ARG A 300 16.02 2.30 15.01
C ARG A 300 16.38 2.72 16.44
N GLU A 301 17.57 3.25 16.66
CA GLU A 301 18.00 3.77 17.97
C GLU A 301 17.38 5.13 18.32
N ARG A 302 17.18 6.00 17.32
CA ARG A 302 16.86 7.42 17.54
C ARG A 302 15.42 7.80 17.27
N TYR A 303 14.77 7.10 16.33
CA TYR A 303 13.47 7.52 15.82
C TYR A 303 12.38 7.32 16.86
N LYS A 304 11.57 8.37 17.04
CA LYS A 304 10.34 8.34 17.84
C LYS A 304 9.25 8.95 16.99
N ALA A 305 8.25 8.17 16.63
CA ALA A 305 7.15 8.66 15.82
C ALA A 305 6.45 9.86 16.50
N LYS A 306 6.24 10.92 15.72
CA LYS A 306 5.53 12.13 16.15
C LYS A 306 4.23 12.26 15.36
N ILE A 307 3.12 12.25 16.08
CA ILE A 307 1.79 12.43 15.52
C ILE A 307 1.53 13.94 15.31
N PRO A 308 1.03 14.36 14.14
CA PRO A 308 0.64 15.75 13.89
C PRO A 308 -0.40 16.23 14.90
N LYS A 309 -0.27 17.48 15.35
CA LYS A 309 -1.18 18.08 16.34
C LYS A 309 -2.65 18.02 15.92
N ILE A 310 -2.94 18.27 14.65
CA ILE A 310 -4.30 18.22 14.09
C ILE A 310 -4.95 16.84 14.22
N THR A 311 -4.14 15.77 14.16
CA THR A 311 -4.61 14.40 14.29
C THR A 311 -4.97 14.08 15.75
N LEU A 312 -4.15 14.53 16.71
CA LEU A 312 -4.40 14.37 18.14
C LEU A 312 -5.68 15.08 18.60
N GLU A 313 -5.94 16.28 18.09
CA GLU A 313 -7.13 17.07 18.44
C GLU A 313 -8.44 16.43 17.92
N LYS A 314 -8.37 15.68 16.82
CA LYS A 314 -9.55 15.10 16.16
C LYS A 314 -9.85 13.66 16.54
N HIS A 315 -8.84 12.90 16.96
CA HIS A 315 -8.98 11.49 17.31
C HIS A 315 -8.31 11.20 18.64
N ALA A 316 -9.09 11.26 19.72
CA ALA A 316 -8.64 10.81 21.04
C ALA A 316 -8.52 9.27 21.14
N ASN A 317 -9.10 8.53 20.20
CA ASN A 317 -9.18 7.06 20.20
C ASN A 317 -8.09 6.44 19.29
N LEU A 318 -6.87 6.92 19.40
CA LEU A 318 -5.71 6.31 18.74
C LEU A 318 -5.24 5.12 19.58
N VAL A 319 -4.87 4.02 18.93
CA VAL A 319 -4.30 2.87 19.62
C VAL A 319 -2.82 3.13 19.85
N PHE A 320 -2.43 3.23 21.12
CA PHE A 320 -1.05 3.27 21.58
C PHE A 320 -0.80 1.95 22.33
N GLU A 321 0.06 1.10 21.77
CA GLU A 321 0.61 -0.05 22.49
C GLU A 321 1.88 0.37 23.26
#